data_AF-A0A1L9NLS5-F1
#
_entry.id   AF-A0A1L9NLS5-F1
#
_cell.length_a   1.000
_cell.length_b   1.000
_cell.length_c   1.000
_cell.angle_alpha   90.00
_cell.angle_beta   90.00
_cell.angle_gamma   90.00
#
_symmetry.space_group_name_H-M   'P 1'
#
loop_
_entity.id
_entity.type
_entity.pdbx_description
1 polymer ?
#
loop_
_entity_poly.entity_id
_entity_poly.type
_entity_poly.pdbx_seq_one_letter_code
_entity_poly.pdbx_strand_id
1 'polypeptide(L)'
;MFNRAAYRFPTTLYRTRRSPSAQYLHQVMADFQNYDSKGNLVTEKVPVIAGDPGETYLLVYPEVGSAFCAAAKKEHISAPVADVIPTCKLMFFHESQHFGFESSSYPRLYAPTHIPRQTESSISPATLFLDGKMHEFVLDGTADAQFAYHASASAQNLKHVLEQLKDV
;
A
#
# COMPACT_ATOMS: atom_id res chain seq x y z
N MET A 1 -19.72 25.43 -48.90
CA MET A 1 -18.32 25.06 -48.54
C MET A 1 -18.11 25.38 -47.07
N PHE A 2 -17.85 24.33 -46.30
CA PHE A 2 -17.68 24.33 -44.84
C PHE A 2 -16.27 24.79 -44.45
N ASN A 3 -16.15 25.55 -43.36
CA ASN A 3 -15.33 25.24 -42.17
C ASN A 3 -14.93 26.52 -41.42
N ARG A 4 -15.58 26.77 -40.28
CA ARG A 4 -14.97 27.51 -39.16
C ARG A 4 -14.85 26.52 -38.00
N ALA A 5 -13.62 26.09 -37.74
CA ALA A 5 -13.28 25.25 -36.61
C ALA A 5 -13.58 26.02 -35.31
N ALA A 6 -14.56 25.55 -34.55
CA ALA A 6 -14.73 25.94 -33.17
C ALA A 6 -13.74 25.12 -32.33
N TYR A 7 -12.72 25.78 -31.80
CA TYR A 7 -11.92 25.22 -30.72
C TYR A 7 -12.83 25.01 -29.51
N ARG A 8 -13.32 23.78 -29.33
CA ARG A 8 -13.91 23.35 -28.07
C ARG A 8 -12.78 22.88 -27.16
N PHE A 9 -12.43 23.73 -26.20
CA PHE A 9 -11.78 23.27 -24.98
C PHE A 9 -12.69 22.22 -24.34
N PRO A 10 -12.22 21.01 -23.98
CA PRO A 10 -13.00 20.14 -23.12
C PRO A 10 -13.07 20.78 -21.73
N THR A 11 -14.21 21.41 -21.48
CA THR A 11 -14.66 21.88 -20.19
C THR A 11 -14.70 20.73 -19.20
N THR A 12 -14.05 20.97 -18.06
CA THR A 12 -14.37 20.43 -16.73
C THR A 12 -14.32 18.91 -16.58
N LEU A 13 -13.18 18.42 -16.07
CA LEU A 13 -13.12 17.23 -15.23
C LEU A 13 -14.18 17.37 -14.13
N TYR A 14 -15.28 16.65 -14.25
CA TYR A 14 -16.18 16.41 -13.13
C TYR A 14 -15.40 15.58 -12.12
N ARG A 15 -14.71 16.25 -11.20
CA ARG A 15 -14.39 15.66 -9.90
C ARG A 15 -15.73 15.45 -9.24
N THR A 16 -16.31 14.26 -9.43
CA THR A 16 -17.43 13.83 -8.63
C THR A 16 -16.99 14.01 -7.18
N ARG A 17 -17.60 14.95 -6.46
CA ARG A 17 -17.50 15.00 -5.01
C ARG A 17 -18.07 13.66 -4.55
N ARG A 18 -17.20 12.70 -4.30
CA ARG A 18 -17.55 11.52 -3.52
C ARG A 18 -17.97 12.11 -2.18
N SER A 19 -19.26 11.99 -1.85
CA SER A 19 -19.71 12.23 -0.48
C SER A 19 -18.79 11.45 0.46
N PRO A 20 -18.47 11.94 1.67
CA PRO A 20 -17.72 11.15 2.63
C PRO A 20 -18.55 9.89 2.93
N SER A 21 -18.23 8.81 2.24
CA SER A 21 -18.72 7.47 2.56
C SER A 21 -17.92 7.02 3.77
N ALA A 22 -18.61 6.55 4.81
CA ALA A 22 -17.95 5.88 5.91
C ALA A 22 -17.12 4.72 5.31
N GLN A 23 -15.81 4.76 5.54
CA GLN A 23 -14.93 3.63 5.24
C GLN A 23 -14.99 2.71 6.44
N TYR A 24 -15.39 1.46 6.24
CA TYR A 24 -15.37 0.48 7.30
C TYR A 24 -14.05 -0.28 7.26
N LEU A 25 -13.44 -0.40 8.44
CA LEU A 25 -12.23 -1.17 8.65
C LEU A 25 -12.62 -2.54 9.21
N HIS A 26 -12.20 -3.59 8.51
CA HIS A 26 -12.56 -4.96 8.83
C HIS A 26 -11.30 -5.74 9.16
N GLN A 27 -11.27 -6.37 10.33
CA GLN A 27 -10.22 -7.33 10.65
C GLN A 27 -10.53 -8.66 9.95
N VAL A 28 -9.61 -9.10 9.10
CA VAL A 28 -9.73 -10.33 8.30
C VAL A 28 -8.40 -11.09 8.29
N MET A 29 -8.41 -12.35 7.86
CA MET A 29 -7.19 -13.16 7.75
C MET A 29 -6.69 -13.15 6.30
N ALA A 30 -5.42 -12.84 6.10
CA ALA A 30 -4.73 -12.90 4.81
C ALA A 30 -3.72 -14.06 4.79
N ASP A 31 -3.45 -14.60 3.60
CA ASP A 31 -2.34 -15.54 3.41
C ASP A 31 -1.04 -14.75 3.25
N PHE A 32 -0.06 -15.07 4.09
CA PHE A 32 1.29 -14.53 4.04
C PHE A 32 2.29 -15.64 3.76
N GLN A 33 3.00 -15.52 2.64
CA GLN A 33 4.03 -16.47 2.23
C GLN A 33 5.40 -15.88 2.45
N ASN A 34 6.24 -16.60 3.19
CA ASN A 34 7.62 -16.20 3.48
C ASN A 34 8.51 -17.41 3.75
N TYR A 35 9.82 -17.21 3.80
CA TYR A 35 10.76 -18.20 4.28
C TYR A 35 10.75 -18.27 5.81
N ASP A 36 10.66 -19.48 6.36
CA ASP A 36 10.88 -19.74 7.78
C ASP A 36 12.38 -19.60 8.13
N SER A 37 12.71 -19.75 9.42
CA SER A 37 14.10 -19.68 9.90
C SER A 37 15.01 -20.77 9.36
N LYS A 38 14.45 -21.82 8.75
CA LYS A 38 15.18 -22.93 8.11
C LYS A 38 15.29 -22.74 6.59
N GLY A 39 14.73 -21.67 6.03
CA GLY A 39 14.72 -21.38 4.61
C GLY A 39 13.63 -22.12 3.82
N ASN A 40 12.65 -22.75 4.49
CA ASN A 40 11.51 -23.38 3.82
C ASN A 40 10.44 -22.34 3.53
N LEU A 41 9.81 -22.44 2.36
CA LEU A 41 8.66 -21.61 2.05
C LEU A 41 7.45 -22.08 2.87
N VAL A 42 6.88 -21.18 3.66
CA VAL A 42 5.69 -21.42 4.48
C VAL A 42 4.59 -20.42 4.12
N THR A 43 3.33 -20.86 4.27
CA THR A 43 2.15 -19.99 4.19
C THR A 43 1.52 -19.93 5.57
N GLU A 44 1.35 -18.72 6.11
CA GLU A 44 0.72 -18.46 7.39
C GLU A 44 -0.52 -17.58 7.19
N LYS A 45 -1.58 -17.83 7.97
CA LYS A 45 -2.73 -16.93 8.05
C LYS A 45 -2.42 -15.82 9.05
N VAL A 46 -2.28 -14.59 8.57
CA VAL A 46 -2.00 -13.42 9.41
C VAL A 46 -3.22 -12.50 9.50
N PRO A 47 -3.50 -11.89 10.66
CA PRO A 47 -4.54 -10.89 10.77
C PRO A 47 -4.13 -9.59 10.06
N VAL A 48 -5.05 -9.05 9.26
CA VAL A 48 -4.91 -7.77 8.57
C VAL A 48 -6.17 -6.94 8.77
N ILE A 49 -6.06 -5.62 8.63
CA ILE A 49 -7.22 -4.73 8.58
C ILE A 49 -7.36 -4.24 7.15
N ALA A 50 -8.49 -4.55 6.52
CA ALA A 50 -8.81 -4.13 5.17
C ALA A 50 -9.91 -3.06 5.20
N GLY A 51 -9.89 -2.18 4.21
CA GLY A 51 -11.02 -1.29 3.92
C GLY A 51 -12.22 -2.05 3.35
N ASP A 52 -13.20 -1.31 2.85
CA ASP A 52 -14.36 -1.88 2.18
C ASP A 52 -13.99 -2.55 0.84
N PRO A 53 -14.82 -3.47 0.32
CA PRO A 53 -14.59 -4.07 -0.99
C PRO A 53 -14.36 -3.02 -2.08
N GLY A 54 -13.21 -3.11 -2.75
CA GLY A 54 -12.80 -2.17 -3.79
C GLY A 54 -11.88 -1.04 -3.32
N GLU A 55 -11.66 -0.89 -2.01
CA GLU A 55 -10.60 -0.05 -1.46
C GLU A 55 -9.25 -0.76 -1.59
N THR A 56 -8.16 0.02 -1.65
CA THR A 56 -6.83 -0.49 -2.01
C THR A 56 -5.85 -0.53 -0.83
N TYR A 57 -6.38 -0.25 0.35
CA TYR A 57 -5.67 -0.10 1.61
C TYR A 57 -5.70 -1.37 2.44
N LEU A 58 -4.53 -1.79 2.92
CA LEU A 58 -4.36 -2.91 3.85
C LEU A 58 -3.38 -2.53 4.96
N LEU A 59 -3.82 -2.63 6.21
CA LEU A 59 -2.92 -2.59 7.36
C LEU A 59 -2.50 -3.98 7.78
N VAL A 60 -1.23 -4.11 8.12
CA VAL A 60 -0.65 -5.30 8.69
C VAL A 60 0.07 -4.99 9.99
N TYR A 61 0.30 -6.03 10.78
CA TYR A 61 1.21 -5.91 11.92
C TYR A 61 2.68 -5.73 11.46
N PRO A 62 3.51 -5.06 12.26
CA PRO A 62 4.88 -4.70 11.87
C PRO A 62 5.77 -5.86 11.43
N GLU A 63 5.52 -7.08 11.92
CA GLU A 63 6.28 -8.29 11.58
C GLU A 63 6.17 -8.62 10.08
N VAL A 64 4.96 -8.49 9.52
CA VAL A 64 4.71 -8.73 8.09
C VAL A 64 5.44 -7.68 7.26
N GLY A 65 5.28 -6.39 7.56
CA GLY A 65 5.92 -5.33 6.77
C GLY A 65 7.46 -5.32 6.93
N SER A 66 7.97 -5.68 8.12
CA SER A 66 9.40 -5.81 8.35
C SER A 66 10.03 -6.94 7.53
N ALA A 67 9.29 -8.04 7.31
CA ALA A 67 9.74 -9.13 6.44
C ALA A 67 9.94 -8.67 4.99
N PHE A 68 9.02 -7.87 4.45
CA PHE A 68 9.19 -7.25 3.12
C PHE A 68 10.44 -6.35 3.09
N CYS A 69 10.60 -5.50 4.10
CA CYS A 69 11.73 -4.57 4.14
C CYS A 69 13.08 -5.31 4.28
N ALA A 70 13.13 -6.42 5.01
CA ALA A 70 14.31 -7.28 5.09
C ALA A 70 14.63 -7.96 3.75
N ALA A 71 13.63 -8.45 3.04
CA ALA A 71 13.79 -9.07 1.72
C ALA A 71 14.27 -8.05 0.66
N ALA A 72 13.69 -6.85 0.65
CA ALA A 72 14.10 -5.76 -0.25
C ALA A 72 15.59 -5.41 -0.13
N LYS A 73 16.11 -5.38 1.12
CA LYS A 73 17.54 -5.16 1.41
C LYS A 73 18.42 -6.31 0.90
N LYS A 74 17.98 -7.56 1.07
CA LYS A 74 18.71 -8.76 0.66
C LYS A 74 18.85 -8.85 -0.86
N GLU A 75 17.79 -8.50 -1.58
CA GLU A 75 17.73 -8.61 -3.03
C GLU A 75 18.28 -7.36 -3.74
N HIS A 76 18.73 -6.34 -3.00
CA HIS A 76 19.09 -5.01 -3.54
C HIS A 76 17.98 -4.35 -4.39
N ILE A 77 16.73 -4.81 -4.27
CA ILE A 77 15.58 -4.36 -5.06
C ILE A 77 15.12 -2.97 -4.58
N SER A 78 15.26 -2.70 -3.29
CA SER A 78 15.00 -1.38 -2.71
C SER A 78 15.81 -1.24 -1.44
N ALA A 79 16.68 -0.23 -1.38
CA ALA A 79 17.01 0.34 -0.09
C ALA A 79 15.71 0.96 0.46
N PRO A 80 15.45 0.94 1.79
CA PRO A 80 14.58 1.96 2.35
C PRO A 80 15.13 3.28 1.83
N VAL A 81 14.33 4.04 1.09
CA VAL A 81 14.79 5.36 0.65
C VAL A 81 15.18 6.09 1.93
N ALA A 82 16.31 6.80 1.92
CA ALA A 82 16.68 7.72 2.99
C ALA A 82 15.74 8.95 3.01
N ASP A 83 14.46 8.71 2.76
CA ASP A 83 13.38 9.65 2.91
C ASP A 83 13.07 9.77 4.40
N VAL A 84 12.50 10.92 4.74
CA VAL A 84 11.98 11.20 6.09
C VAL A 84 10.95 10.14 6.52
N ILE A 85 10.32 9.46 5.56
CA ILE A 85 9.29 8.44 5.78
C ILE A 85 9.84 7.05 5.38
N PRO A 86 9.90 6.09 6.30
CA PRO A 86 10.39 4.75 5.98
C PRO A 86 9.37 4.02 5.08
N THR A 87 9.77 3.73 3.85
CA THR A 87 8.93 3.05 2.86
C THR A 87 9.66 1.90 2.15
N CYS A 88 8.89 0.98 1.58
CA CYS A 88 9.38 -0.09 0.71
C CYS A 88 8.54 -0.13 -0.57
N LYS A 89 9.21 -0.12 -1.74
CA LYS A 89 8.54 -0.24 -3.03
C LYS A 89 8.20 -1.70 -3.35
N LEU A 90 6.99 -1.90 -3.84
CA LEU A 90 6.37 -3.20 -4.10
C LEU A 90 5.57 -3.15 -5.40
N MET A 91 5.09 -4.33 -5.80
CA MET A 91 4.13 -4.50 -6.88
C MET A 91 2.90 -5.23 -6.35
N PHE A 92 1.74 -4.92 -6.91
CA PHE A 92 0.52 -5.68 -6.72
C PHE A 92 0.15 -6.43 -8.00
N PHE A 93 0.07 -7.75 -7.91
CA PHE A 93 -0.24 -8.63 -9.03
C PHE A 93 -1.74 -8.94 -9.02
N HIS A 94 -2.50 -8.32 -9.93
CA HIS A 94 -3.96 -8.41 -9.92
C HIS A 94 -4.50 -9.81 -10.25
N GLU A 95 -3.78 -10.61 -11.03
CA GLU A 95 -4.24 -11.97 -11.41
C GLU A 95 -4.22 -12.95 -10.23
N SER A 96 -3.22 -12.81 -9.36
CA SER A 96 -3.04 -13.66 -8.18
C SER A 96 -3.38 -12.93 -6.87
N GLN A 97 -3.80 -11.67 -6.95
CA GLN A 97 -4.22 -10.81 -5.84
C GLN A 97 -3.21 -10.77 -4.69
N HIS A 98 -1.95 -10.43 -4.97
CA HIS A 98 -0.93 -10.34 -3.92
C HIS A 98 0.02 -9.16 -4.10
N PHE A 99 0.53 -8.68 -2.97
CA PHE A 99 1.68 -7.77 -2.89
C PHE A 99 2.97 -8.58 -2.87
N GLY A 100 3.97 -8.13 -3.63
CA GLY A 100 5.26 -8.80 -3.79
C GLY A 100 6.31 -7.89 -4.41
N PHE A 101 7.46 -8.47 -4.74
CA PHE A 101 8.49 -7.83 -5.57
C PHE A 101 8.35 -8.27 -7.04
N GLU A 102 9.01 -7.55 -7.95
CA GLU A 102 8.99 -7.87 -9.39
C GLU A 102 9.72 -9.17 -9.73
N SER A 103 10.82 -9.46 -9.03
CA SER A 103 11.38 -10.81 -9.04
C SER A 103 10.38 -11.74 -8.36
N SER A 104 10.26 -12.99 -8.81
CA SER A 104 9.38 -14.02 -8.23
C SER A 104 9.77 -14.44 -6.79
N SER A 105 10.47 -13.57 -6.07
CA SER A 105 10.92 -13.64 -4.69
C SER A 105 9.77 -13.54 -3.68
N TYR A 106 10.14 -13.75 -2.42
CA TYR A 106 9.28 -13.73 -1.24
C TYR A 106 9.80 -12.66 -0.27
N PRO A 107 8.95 -12.09 0.60
CA PRO A 107 7.59 -12.52 0.91
C PRO A 107 6.50 -12.09 -0.08
N ARG A 108 5.33 -12.71 0.04
CA ARG A 108 4.09 -12.35 -0.66
C ARG A 108 2.94 -12.25 0.34
N LEU A 109 2.10 -11.23 0.19
CA LEU A 109 0.89 -11.05 1.00
C LEU A 109 -0.31 -11.04 0.07
N TYR A 110 -1.19 -12.03 0.20
CA TYR A 110 -2.39 -12.15 -0.62
C TYR A 110 -3.48 -11.26 -0.04
N ALA A 111 -4.06 -10.41 -0.88
CA ALA A 111 -5.15 -9.55 -0.48
C ALA A 111 -6.36 -10.41 -0.11
N PRO A 112 -6.99 -10.17 1.06
CA PRO A 112 -8.15 -10.92 1.52
C PRO A 112 -9.40 -10.61 0.68
N THR A 113 -9.40 -9.49 -0.03
CA THR A 113 -10.49 -9.01 -0.88
C THR A 113 -9.94 -8.61 -2.24
N HIS A 114 -10.80 -8.68 -3.26
CA HIS A 114 -10.41 -8.29 -4.62
C HIS A 114 -10.11 -6.79 -4.72
N ILE A 115 -8.86 -6.46 -5.06
CA ILE A 115 -8.42 -5.09 -5.34
C ILE A 115 -8.48 -4.84 -6.85
N PRO A 116 -9.33 -3.89 -7.32
CA PRO A 116 -9.55 -3.65 -8.74
C PRO A 116 -8.32 -3.03 -9.41
N ARG A 117 -8.18 -3.29 -10.71
CA ARG A 117 -7.15 -2.66 -11.55
C ARG A 117 -7.41 -1.17 -11.69
N GLN A 118 -6.35 -0.37 -11.56
CA GLN A 118 -6.40 1.08 -11.83
C GLN A 118 -6.14 1.40 -13.31
N THR A 119 -5.50 0.47 -14.03
CA THR A 119 -5.11 0.59 -15.44
C THR A 119 -5.31 -0.76 -16.15
N GLU A 120 -5.08 -0.83 -17.46
CA GLU A 120 -5.15 -2.10 -18.20
C GLU A 120 -4.03 -3.09 -17.80
N SER A 121 -2.99 -2.63 -17.09
CA SER A 121 -1.89 -3.47 -16.62
C SER A 121 -2.37 -4.55 -15.64
N SER A 122 -1.80 -5.75 -15.72
CA SER A 122 -2.00 -6.83 -14.74
C SER A 122 -1.21 -6.62 -13.44
N ILE A 123 -0.31 -5.64 -13.42
CA ILE A 123 0.53 -5.29 -12.28
C ILE A 123 0.42 -3.78 -12.02
N SER A 124 0.17 -3.42 -10.76
CA SER A 124 0.17 -2.03 -10.30
C SER A 124 1.35 -1.77 -9.36
N PRO A 125 2.00 -0.60 -9.43
CA PRO A 125 2.98 -0.19 -8.43
C PRO A 125 2.30 -0.03 -7.07
N ALA A 126 3.02 -0.41 -6.01
CA ALA A 126 2.55 -0.33 -4.64
C ALA A 126 3.65 0.17 -3.70
N THR A 127 3.22 0.75 -2.58
CA THR A 127 4.13 1.20 -1.53
C THR A 127 3.69 0.61 -0.19
N LEU A 128 4.66 0.14 0.56
CA LEU A 128 4.52 -0.21 1.97
C LEU A 128 5.09 0.94 2.83
N PHE A 129 4.25 1.53 3.67
CA PHE A 129 4.64 2.50 4.70
C PHE A 129 4.90 1.78 6.02
N LEU A 130 6.03 2.09 6.66
CA LEU A 130 6.58 1.35 7.80
C LEU A 130 6.54 2.15 9.11
N ASP A 131 5.70 3.17 9.19
CA ASP A 131 5.56 4.01 10.37
C ASP A 131 4.35 3.59 11.23
N GLY A 132 4.29 4.11 12.45
CA GLY A 132 3.17 3.82 13.36
C GLY A 132 3.20 2.41 14.00
N LYS A 133 2.04 1.96 14.47
CA LYS A 133 1.85 0.65 15.14
C LYS A 133 1.48 -0.48 14.17
N MET A 134 1.07 -0.13 12.96
CA MET A 134 0.71 -1.05 11.89
C MET A 134 1.30 -0.48 10.60
N HIS A 135 1.74 -1.36 9.71
CA HIS A 135 2.30 -0.96 8.43
C HIS A 135 1.22 -1.00 7.35
N GLU A 136 1.33 -0.10 6.37
CA GLU A 136 0.26 0.17 5.42
C GLU A 136 0.70 -0.18 4.00
N PHE A 137 -0.01 -1.10 3.35
CA PHE A 137 0.10 -1.40 1.93
C PHE A 137 -0.94 -0.60 1.16
N VAL A 138 -0.48 0.11 0.13
CA VAL A 138 -1.33 0.90 -0.76
C VAL A 138 -0.88 0.78 -2.20
N LEU A 139 -1.83 0.89 -3.14
CA LEU A 139 -1.50 1.03 -4.56
C LEU A 139 -1.13 2.48 -4.88
N ASP A 140 -0.02 2.67 -5.59
CA ASP A 140 0.45 4.00 -5.94
C ASP A 140 -0.56 4.71 -6.86
N GLY A 141 -0.66 6.05 -6.73
CA GLY A 141 -1.61 6.86 -7.50
C GLY A 141 -3.08 6.77 -7.05
N THR A 142 -3.38 6.06 -5.96
CA THR A 142 -4.71 6.07 -5.31
C THR A 142 -4.86 7.22 -4.31
N ALA A 143 -6.10 7.49 -3.90
CA ALA A 143 -6.38 8.35 -2.75
C ALA A 143 -5.82 7.76 -1.44
N ASP A 144 -5.85 6.44 -1.31
CA ASP A 144 -5.31 5.71 -0.15
C ASP A 144 -3.79 5.96 -0.03
N ALA A 145 -3.03 5.89 -1.13
CA ALA A 145 -1.60 6.20 -1.11
C ALA A 145 -1.29 7.66 -0.76
N GLN A 146 -2.14 8.61 -1.16
CA GLN A 146 -1.99 10.01 -0.74
C GLN A 146 -2.26 10.17 0.76
N PHE A 147 -3.29 9.49 1.26
CA PHE A 147 -3.60 9.48 2.69
C PHE A 147 -2.46 8.88 3.50
N ALA A 148 -1.98 7.70 3.13
CA ALA A 148 -0.84 7.00 3.74
C ALA A 148 0.38 7.93 3.88
N TYR A 149 0.75 8.59 2.77
CA TYR A 149 1.87 9.52 2.74
C TYR A 149 1.68 10.69 3.72
N HIS A 150 0.52 11.34 3.71
CA HIS A 150 0.26 12.48 4.59
C HIS A 150 0.15 12.09 6.06
N ALA A 151 -0.47 10.95 6.35
CA ALA A 151 -0.52 10.37 7.68
C ALA A 151 0.89 10.09 8.20
N SER A 152 1.72 9.45 7.36
CA SER A 152 3.10 9.12 7.71
C SER A 152 3.98 10.34 7.92
N ALA A 153 3.88 11.33 7.02
CA ALA A 153 4.59 12.60 7.15
C ALA A 153 4.21 13.32 8.45
N SER A 154 2.92 13.34 8.77
CA SER A 154 2.40 13.95 10.00
C SER A 154 2.90 13.21 11.24
N ALA A 155 2.91 11.88 11.23
CA ALA A 155 3.42 11.06 12.32
C ALA A 155 4.91 11.34 12.60
N GLN A 156 5.73 11.47 11.55
CA GLN A 156 7.15 11.83 11.70
C GLN A 156 7.33 13.22 12.30
N ASN A 157 6.55 14.21 11.85
CA ASN A 157 6.60 15.57 12.39
C ASN A 157 6.19 15.62 13.87
N LEU A 158 5.22 14.80 14.28
CA LEU A 158 4.72 14.74 15.65
C LEU A 158 5.55 13.84 16.57
N LYS A 159 6.47 13.03 16.03
CA LYS A 159 7.23 12.02 16.78
C LYS A 159 7.87 12.57 18.05
N HIS A 160 8.57 13.70 17.94
CA HIS A 160 9.23 14.32 19.10
C HIS A 160 8.23 14.72 20.20
N VAL A 161 7.07 15.26 19.83
CA VAL A 161 6.03 15.66 20.80
C VAL A 161 5.42 14.41 21.45
N LEU A 162 5.16 13.36 20.67
CA LEU A 162 4.63 12.10 21.19
C LEU A 162 5.59 11.43 22.19
N GLU A 163 6.90 11.51 21.96
CA GLU A 163 7.89 11.01 22.94
C GLU A 163 7.83 11.78 24.26
N GLN A 164 7.66 13.11 24.22
CA GLN A 164 7.53 13.93 25.44
C GLN A 164 6.27 13.61 26.25
N LEU A 165 5.22 13.09 25.60
CA LEU A 165 3.95 12.74 26.23
C LEU A 165 3.92 11.33 26.83
N LYS A 166 4.95 10.49 26.61
CA LYS A 166 4.99 9.13 27.16
C LYS A 166 5.24 9.10 28.67
N ASP A 167 5.89 10.13 29.20
CA ASP A 167 6.35 10.21 30.58
C ASP A 167 5.47 11.14 31.46
N VAL A 168 4.29 11.53 30.96
CA VAL A 168 3.29 12.35 31.67
C VAL A 168 2.17 11.45 32.19
#